data_AF-A0A9W9J0Z5-F1
#
_entry.id   AF-A0A9W9J0Z5-F1
#
_cell.length_a   1.000
_cell.length_b   1.000
_cell.length_c   1.000
_cell.angle_alpha   90.00
_cell.angle_beta   90.00
_cell.angle_gamma   90.00
#
_symmetry.space_group_name_H-M   'P 1'
#
loop_
_entity.id
_entity.type
_entity.pdbx_description
1 polymer ?
#
loop_
_entity_poly.entity_id
_entity_poly.type
_entity_poly.pdbx_seq_one_letter_code
_entity_poly.pdbx_strand_id
1 'polypeptide(L)'
;MTFDAFSPHEVIEAISKSGTHKGNMRLDKVLFSAVSAGCLLAFASGTTLSTTAAPWFQDNAPGLIRTIGALVFPYGLCMILLTSADLCTGSFMFTTVAVLHRRLPWSKMLIHWAVTFIGNFAGSLFVVAIIFGCMGILPYYCKTM
;
A
#
# COMPACT_ATOMS: atom_id res chain seq x y z
N MET A 1 11.01 30.11 9.77
CA MET A 1 10.70 28.79 9.19
C MET A 1 11.68 27.82 9.83
N THR A 2 11.31 27.24 10.98
CA THR A 2 12.11 26.18 11.59
C THR A 2 11.94 24.97 10.69
N PHE A 3 13.02 24.49 10.08
CA PHE A 3 12.97 23.21 9.40
C PHE A 3 12.72 22.16 10.48
N ASP A 4 11.49 21.65 10.58
CA ASP A 4 11.11 20.48 11.40
C ASP A 4 11.72 19.19 10.81
N ALA A 5 13.03 19.25 10.51
CA ALA A 5 13.82 18.14 10.04
C ALA A 5 14.49 17.53 11.27
N PHE A 6 13.87 16.48 11.81
CA PHE A 6 14.47 15.66 12.86
C PHE A 6 15.85 15.17 12.42
N SER A 7 16.79 15.14 13.35
CA SER A 7 18.06 14.47 13.10
C SER A 7 17.83 12.98 12.82
N PRO A 8 18.68 12.31 12.03
CA PRO A 8 18.55 10.88 11.76
C PRO A 8 18.39 10.03 13.02
N HIS A 9 19.04 10.45 14.11
CA HIS A 9 18.95 9.77 15.41
C HIS A 9 17.55 9.86 16.03
N GLU A 10 16.93 11.05 16.00
CA GLU A 10 15.57 11.26 16.50
C GLU A 10 14.53 10.52 15.65
N VAL A 11 14.72 10.49 14.33
CA VAL A 11 13.84 9.73 13.41
C VAL A 11 13.88 8.23 13.72
N ILE A 12 15.07 7.66 13.90
CA ILE A 12 15.23 6.24 14.24
C ILE A 12 14.53 5.93 15.57
N GLU A 13 14.67 6.80 16.57
CA GLU A 13 13.99 6.61 17.85
C GLU A 13 12.46 6.65 17.70
N ALA A 14 11.92 7.60 16.93
CA ALA A 14 10.50 7.71 16.64
C ALA A 14 9.95 6.50 15.85
N ILE A 15 10.69 6.01 14.85
CA ILE A 15 10.36 4.81 14.08
C ILE A 15 10.39 3.58 15.00
N SER A 16 11.39 3.45 15.86
CA SER A 16 11.49 2.33 16.80
C SER A 16 10.28 2.26 17.74
N LYS A 17 9.83 3.42 18.25
CA LYS A 17 8.67 3.52 19.15
C LYS A 17 7.35 3.25 18.42
N SER A 18 7.24 3.72 17.17
CA SER A 18 6.09 3.41 16.32
C SER A 18 6.02 1.92 15.98
N GLY A 19 7.17 1.31 15.69
CA GLY A 19 7.29 -0.11 15.38
C GLY A 19 6.98 -1.04 16.55
N THR A 20 7.37 -0.68 17.77
CA THR A 20 6.98 -1.43 18.97
C THR A 20 5.49 -1.36 19.23
N HIS A 21 4.90 -0.17 19.06
CA HIS A 21 3.46 0.02 19.18
C HIS A 21 2.70 -0.84 18.16
N LYS A 22 3.08 -0.78 16.87
CA LYS A 22 2.52 -1.64 15.82
C LYS A 22 2.67 -3.12 16.14
N GLY A 23 3.87 -3.54 16.54
CA GLY A 23 4.17 -4.94 16.83
C GLY A 23 3.37 -5.54 18.00
N ASN A 24 2.84 -4.69 18.89
CA ASN A 24 2.04 -5.12 20.04
C ASN A 24 0.53 -4.87 19.88
N MET A 25 0.09 -4.34 18.74
CA MET A 25 -1.34 -4.21 18.44
C MET A 25 -2.02 -5.57 18.29
N ARG A 26 -3.34 -5.59 18.54
CA ARG A 26 -4.17 -6.79 18.32
C ARG A 26 -4.18 -7.13 16.83
N LEU A 27 -4.00 -8.41 16.52
CA LEU A 27 -3.89 -8.91 15.15
C LEU A 27 -5.14 -8.60 14.32
N ASP A 28 -6.33 -8.63 14.95
CA ASP A 28 -7.59 -8.31 14.28
C ASP A 28 -7.59 -6.88 13.72
N LYS A 29 -7.11 -5.92 14.53
CA LYS A 29 -7.02 -4.50 14.12
C LYS A 29 -6.00 -4.32 13.00
N VAL A 30 -4.86 -5.00 13.11
CA VAL A 30 -3.82 -4.99 12.07
C VAL A 30 -4.35 -5.58 10.77
N LEU A 31 -5.13 -6.65 10.83
CA LEU A 31 -5.72 -7.28 9.65
C LEU A 31 -6.72 -6.34 8.96
N PHE A 32 -7.67 -5.75 9.67
CA PHE A 32 -8.63 -4.81 9.07
C PHE A 32 -7.94 -3.57 8.49
N SER A 33 -6.92 -3.05 9.18
CA SER A 33 -6.08 -1.95 8.72
C SER A 33 -5.27 -2.33 7.46
N ALA A 34 -4.76 -3.56 7.40
CA ALA A 34 -4.02 -4.06 6.24
C ALA A 34 -4.92 -4.33 5.03
N VAL A 35 -6.14 -4.81 5.26
CA VAL A 35 -7.15 -5.00 4.21
C VAL A 35 -7.53 -3.65 3.59
N SER A 36 -7.78 -2.61 4.42
CA SER A 36 -8.09 -1.29 3.89
C SER A 36 -6.91 -0.68 3.11
N ALA A 37 -5.68 -0.84 3.59
CA ALA A 37 -4.48 -0.43 2.84
C ALA A 37 -4.39 -1.11 1.47
N GLY A 38 -4.62 -2.42 1.41
CA GLY A 38 -4.66 -3.19 0.17
C GLY A 38 -5.75 -2.71 -0.79
N CYS A 39 -6.96 -2.46 -0.28
CA CYS A 39 -8.05 -1.92 -1.09
C CYS A 39 -7.69 -0.56 -1.69
N LEU A 40 -7.16 0.38 -0.89
CA LEU A 40 -6.78 1.71 -1.35
C LEU A 40 -5.70 1.65 -2.44
N LEU A 41 -4.70 0.77 -2.27
CA LEU A 41 -3.64 0.61 -3.25
C LEU A 41 -4.15 -0.01 -4.56
N ALA A 42 -5.05 -0.99 -4.48
CA ALA A 42 -5.67 -1.62 -5.63
C ALA A 42 -6.62 -0.68 -6.37
N PHE A 43 -7.36 0.17 -5.65
CA PHE A 43 -8.16 1.22 -6.27
C PHE A 43 -7.28 2.24 -6.98
N ALA A 44 -6.20 2.69 -6.34
CA ALA A 44 -5.23 3.59 -6.97
C ALA A 44 -4.70 2.97 -8.27
N SER A 45 -4.13 1.76 -8.22
CA SER A 45 -3.59 1.11 -9.42
C SER A 45 -4.65 0.80 -10.50
N GLY A 46 -5.91 0.57 -10.10
CA GLY A 46 -7.03 0.41 -11.02
C GLY A 46 -7.30 1.64 -11.89
N THR A 47 -7.01 2.86 -11.40
CA THR A 47 -7.16 4.07 -12.22
C THR A 47 -6.22 4.08 -13.43
N THR A 48 -5.03 3.50 -13.31
CA THR A 48 -4.10 3.33 -14.44
C THR A 48 -4.69 2.43 -15.53
N LEU A 49 -5.40 1.36 -15.15
CA LEU A 49 -6.06 0.45 -16.11
C LEU A 49 -7.13 1.18 -16.93
N SER A 50 -7.89 2.08 -16.30
CA SER A 50 -8.89 2.89 -16.99
C SER A 50 -8.26 3.86 -17.99
N THR A 51 -7.11 4.45 -17.65
CA THR A 51 -6.39 5.33 -18.58
C THR A 51 -5.81 4.54 -19.75
N THR A 52 -5.15 3.40 -19.50
CA THR A 52 -4.52 2.55 -20.54
C THR A 52 -5.52 1.91 -21.50
N ALA A 53 -6.77 1.71 -21.08
CA ALA A 53 -7.85 1.18 -21.92
C ALA A 53 -8.34 2.16 -23.01
N ALA A 54 -7.92 3.43 -22.99
CA ALA A 54 -8.30 4.40 -24.02
C ALA A 54 -7.35 4.32 -25.24
N PRO A 55 -7.80 3.80 -26.40
CA PRO A 55 -6.92 3.51 -27.54
C PRO A 55 -6.29 4.76 -28.14
N TRP A 56 -6.99 5.90 -28.10
CA TRP A 56 -6.47 7.17 -28.63
C TRP A 56 -5.16 7.60 -27.96
N PHE A 57 -5.01 7.37 -26.65
CA PHE A 57 -3.79 7.75 -25.93
C PHE A 57 -2.61 6.83 -26.21
N GLN A 58 -2.85 5.57 -26.60
CA GLN A 58 -1.79 4.64 -26.97
C GLN A 58 -1.13 5.06 -28.30
N ASP A 59 -1.93 5.48 -29.28
CA ASP A 59 -1.44 5.83 -30.61
C ASP A 59 -0.85 7.25 -30.67
N ASN A 60 -1.44 8.21 -29.97
CA ASN A 60 -1.07 9.63 -30.12
C ASN A 60 -0.09 10.11 -29.04
N ALA A 61 -0.07 9.50 -27.85
CA ALA A 61 0.74 9.97 -26.73
C ALA A 61 1.17 8.86 -25.74
N PRO A 62 1.92 7.84 -26.19
CA PRO A 62 2.33 6.72 -25.34
C PRO A 62 3.24 7.13 -24.18
N GLY A 63 3.96 8.26 -24.29
CA GLY A 63 4.76 8.81 -23.20
C GLY A 63 3.90 9.36 -22.06
N LEU A 64 2.82 10.07 -22.39
CA LEU A 64 1.93 10.73 -21.43
C LEU A 64 1.16 9.71 -20.57
N ILE A 65 0.72 8.61 -21.18
CA ILE A 65 -0.01 7.58 -20.44
C ILE A 65 0.89 6.84 -19.43
N ARG A 66 2.17 6.67 -19.77
CA ARG A 66 3.14 6.00 -18.91
C ARG A 66 3.56 6.87 -17.73
N THR A 67 3.67 8.19 -17.93
CA THR A 67 3.94 9.13 -16.84
C THR A 67 2.75 9.24 -15.89
N ILE A 68 1.51 9.32 -16.40
CA ILE A 68 0.30 9.31 -15.56
C ILE A 68 0.22 8.00 -14.76
N GLY A 69 0.45 6.85 -15.42
CA GLY A 69 0.49 5.56 -14.74
C GLY A 69 1.57 5.48 -13.64
N ALA A 70 2.72 6.15 -13.83
CA ALA A 70 3.76 6.23 -12.80
C ALA A 70 3.37 7.12 -11.61
N LEU A 71 2.59 8.19 -11.83
CA LEU A 71 2.11 9.09 -10.77
C LEU A 71 1.04 8.46 -9.86
N VAL A 72 0.35 7.44 -10.35
CA VAL A 72 -0.66 6.71 -9.56
C VAL A 72 -0.04 5.99 -8.35
N PHE A 73 1.22 5.56 -8.45
CA PHE A 73 1.92 4.88 -7.36
C PHE A 73 2.15 5.79 -6.12
N PRO A 74 2.80 6.96 -6.23
CA PRO A 74 2.96 7.86 -5.09
C PRO A 74 1.62 8.38 -4.57
N TYR A 75 0.63 8.59 -5.46
CA TYR A 75 -0.74 8.93 -5.05
C TYR A 75 -1.35 7.86 -4.12
N GLY A 76 -1.27 6.58 -4.51
CA GLY A 76 -1.76 5.47 -3.69
C GLY A 76 -1.04 5.37 -2.34
N LEU A 77 0.29 5.55 -2.33
CA LEU A 77 1.07 5.59 -1.07
C LEU A 77 0.65 6.75 -0.17
N CYS A 78 0.42 7.95 -0.72
CA CYS A 78 -0.05 9.11 0.05
C CYS A 78 -1.41 8.85 0.71
N MET A 79 -2.38 8.23 0.01
CA MET A 79 -3.68 7.87 0.61
C MET A 79 -3.52 6.94 1.81
N ILE A 80 -2.65 5.94 1.71
CA ILE A 80 -2.40 4.98 2.79
C ILE A 80 -1.75 5.68 3.99
N LEU A 81 -0.79 6.58 3.74
CA LEU A 81 -0.13 7.37 4.79
C LEU A 81 -1.15 8.24 5.54
N LEU A 82 -2.03 8.93 4.83
CA LEU A 82 -3.08 9.77 5.44
C LEU A 82 -4.08 8.93 6.25
N THR A 83 -4.40 7.73 5.77
CA THR A 83 -5.31 6.80 6.47
C THR A 83 -4.62 6.11 7.65
N SER A 84 -3.29 6.23 7.77
CA SER A 84 -2.47 5.51 8.76
C SER A 84 -2.69 3.99 8.73
N ALA A 85 -2.93 3.44 7.54
CA ALA A 85 -3.25 2.03 7.35
C ALA A 85 -1.98 1.16 7.31
N ASP A 86 -2.13 -0.12 7.69
CA ASP A 86 -1.01 -1.06 7.83
C ASP A 86 -0.56 -1.66 6.50
N LEU A 87 0.26 -0.91 5.76
CA LEU A 87 0.91 -1.41 4.56
C LEU A 87 2.09 -2.34 4.89
N CYS A 88 2.16 -3.48 4.19
CA CYS A 88 3.19 -4.50 4.37
C CYS A 88 4.62 -3.91 4.35
N THR A 89 4.94 -3.12 3.34
CA THR A 89 6.27 -2.48 3.16
C THR A 89 6.62 -1.52 4.29
N GLY A 90 5.64 -0.75 4.76
CA GLY A 90 5.81 0.15 5.92
C GLY A 90 6.03 -0.65 7.19
N SER A 91 5.23 -1.70 7.43
CA SER A 91 5.38 -2.57 8.59
C SER A 91 6.76 -3.24 8.62
N PHE A 92 7.31 -3.67 7.48
CA PHE A 92 8.69 -4.19 7.40
C PHE A 92 9.69 -3.18 7.95
N MET A 93 9.62 -1.91 7.53
CA MET A 93 10.50 -0.86 8.03
C MET A 93 10.35 -0.67 9.55
N PHE A 94 9.13 -0.40 10.02
CA PHE A 94 8.89 -0.06 11.43
C PHE A 94 9.24 -1.20 12.38
N THR A 95 8.81 -2.43 12.09
CA THR A 95 9.04 -3.56 12.99
C THR A 95 10.50 -4.03 12.95
N THR A 96 11.20 -3.94 11.81
CA THR A 96 12.63 -4.30 11.73
C THR A 96 13.47 -3.38 12.61
N VAL A 97 13.22 -2.07 12.54
CA VAL A 97 13.93 -1.10 13.40
C VAL A 97 13.61 -1.34 14.87
N ALA A 98 12.37 -1.67 15.21
CA ALA A 98 11.99 -2.02 16.59
C ALA A 98 12.70 -3.29 17.11
N VAL A 99 12.87 -4.30 16.27
CA VAL A 99 13.61 -5.53 16.60
C VAL A 99 15.11 -5.26 16.71
N LEU A 100 15.69 -4.44 15.83
CA LEU A 100 17.09 -4.05 15.89
C LEU A 100 17.42 -3.28 17.18
N HIS A 101 16.49 -2.43 17.63
CA HIS A 101 16.54 -1.78 18.94
C HIS A 101 16.21 -2.71 20.13
N ARG A 102 15.99 -4.01 19.89
CA ARG A 102 15.62 -5.03 20.88
C ARG A 102 14.36 -4.72 21.69
N ARG A 103 13.46 -3.90 21.14
CA ARG A 103 12.20 -3.52 21.79
C ARG A 103 11.01 -4.41 21.39
N LEU A 104 11.17 -5.25 20.37
CA LEU A 104 10.17 -6.21 19.90
C LEU A 104 10.84 -7.57 19.65
N PRO A 105 10.22 -8.71 20.03
CA PRO A 105 10.76 -10.02 19.66
C PRO A 105 10.53 -10.31 18.17
N TRP A 106 11.49 -11.00 17.56
CA TRP A 106 11.49 -11.42 16.15
C TRP A 106 10.23 -12.22 15.76
N SER A 107 9.68 -13.00 16.69
CA SER A 107 8.44 -13.78 16.47
C SER A 107 7.22 -12.88 16.24
N LYS A 108 7.07 -11.80 17.01
CA LYS A 108 5.97 -10.82 16.82
C LYS A 108 6.12 -10.08 15.51
N MET A 109 7.35 -9.77 15.10
CA MET A 109 7.63 -9.16 13.79
C MET A 109 7.15 -10.07 12.65
N LEU A 110 7.55 -11.34 12.63
CA LEU A 110 7.16 -12.28 11.56
C LEU A 110 5.65 -12.51 11.50
N ILE A 111 4.97 -12.61 12.64
CA ILE A 111 3.50 -12.73 12.67
C ILE A 111 2.86 -11.46 12.11
N HIS A 112 3.33 -10.28 12.51
CA HIS A 112 2.82 -9.02 12.00
C HIS A 112 3.02 -8.93 10.48
N TRP A 113 4.17 -9.35 9.96
CA TRP A 113 4.46 -9.39 8.52
C TRP A 113 3.51 -10.30 7.75
N ALA A 114 3.28 -11.51 8.26
CA ALA A 114 2.36 -12.44 7.64
C ALA A 114 0.93 -11.88 7.61
N VAL A 115 0.46 -11.30 8.72
CA VAL A 115 -0.89 -10.71 8.82
C VAL A 115 -1.05 -9.52 7.90
N THR A 116 -0.08 -8.60 7.85
CA THR A 116 -0.18 -7.44 6.95
C THR A 116 -0.08 -7.85 5.50
N PHE A 117 0.79 -8.82 5.16
CA PHE A 117 0.88 -9.35 3.80
C PHE A 117 -0.44 -9.97 3.35
N ILE A 118 -1.01 -10.87 4.16
CA ILE A 118 -2.30 -11.53 3.85
C ILE A 118 -3.43 -10.50 3.76
N GLY A 119 -3.48 -9.52 4.68
CA GLY A 119 -4.49 -8.47 4.67
C GLY A 119 -4.41 -7.60 3.41
N ASN A 120 -3.22 -7.14 3.04
CA ASN A 120 -3.02 -6.31 1.84
C ASN A 120 -3.35 -7.10 0.56
N PHE A 121 -3.00 -8.38 0.52
CA PHE A 121 -3.34 -9.26 -0.60
C PHE A 121 -4.85 -9.49 -0.71
N ALA A 122 -5.52 -9.80 0.41
CA ALA A 122 -6.96 -10.02 0.46
C ALA A 122 -7.75 -8.75 0.07
N GLY A 123 -7.34 -7.58 0.56
CA GLY A 123 -7.95 -6.30 0.19
C GLY A 123 -7.78 -5.99 -1.30
N SER A 124 -6.59 -6.23 -1.84
CA SER A 124 -6.34 -6.07 -3.28
C SER A 124 -7.22 -6.99 -4.12
N LEU A 125 -7.31 -8.27 -3.76
CA LEU A 125 -8.16 -9.24 -4.45
C LEU A 125 -9.64 -8.89 -4.37
N PHE A 126 -10.10 -8.37 -3.23
CA PHE A 126 -11.48 -7.92 -3.07
C PHE A 126 -11.83 -6.80 -4.05
N VAL A 127 -10.97 -5.80 -4.19
CA VAL A 127 -11.17 -4.70 -5.16
C VAL A 127 -11.13 -5.21 -6.60
N VAL A 128 -10.18 -6.09 -6.92
CA VAL A 128 -10.12 -6.74 -8.24
C VAL A 128 -11.42 -7.50 -8.53
N ALA A 129 -11.90 -8.31 -7.58
CA ALA A 129 -13.15 -9.05 -7.74
C ALA A 129 -14.36 -8.12 -7.99
N ILE A 130 -14.43 -6.96 -7.34
CA ILE A 130 -15.48 -5.97 -7.58
C ILE A 130 -15.36 -5.37 -8.98
N ILE A 131 -14.16 -4.91 -9.36
CA ILE A 131 -13.92 -4.26 -10.65
C ILE A 131 -14.20 -5.24 -11.81
N PHE A 132 -13.75 -6.49 -11.72
CA PHE A 132 -13.93 -7.46 -12.79
C PHE A 132 -15.31 -8.14 -12.76
N GLY A 133 -15.84 -8.46 -11.58
CA GLY A 133 -17.08 -9.21 -11.42
C GLY A 133 -18.35 -8.35 -11.49
N CYS A 134 -18.34 -7.16 -10.88
CA CYS A 134 -19.52 -6.28 -10.83
C CYS A 134 -19.53 -5.24 -11.96
N MET A 135 -18.36 -4.76 -12.38
CA MET A 135 -18.25 -3.73 -13.43
C MET A 135 -18.18 -4.29 -14.86
N GLY A 136 -18.10 -5.62 -15.04
CA GLY A 136 -18.16 -6.25 -16.35
C GLY A 136 -17.03 -5.83 -17.31
N ILE A 137 -15.83 -5.54 -16.80
CA ILE A 137 -14.67 -5.10 -17.62
C ILE A 137 -14.08 -6.24 -18.48
N LEU A 138 -14.31 -7.50 -18.11
CA LEU A 138 -13.84 -8.69 -18.83
C LEU A 138 -14.30 -8.74 -20.32
N PRO A 139 -15.57 -8.48 -20.67
CA PRO A 139 -16.00 -8.41 -22.07
C PRO A 139 -15.46 -7.20 -22.86
N TYR A 140 -14.98 -6.13 -22.21
CA TYR A 140 -14.38 -4.97 -22.91
C TYR A 140 -12.89 -5.17 -23.18
N TYR A 141 -12.14 -5.79 -22.27
CA TYR A 141 -10.72 -6.09 -22.48
C TYR A 141 -10.51 -7.25 -23.49
N CYS A 142 -11.38 -8.25 -23.48
CA CYS A 142 -11.32 -9.39 -24.43
C CYS A 142 -11.73 -9.03 -25.88
N LYS A 143 -12.33 -7.86 -26.10
CA LYS A 143 -12.73 -7.38 -27.44
C LYS A 143 -11.71 -6.44 -28.08
N THR A 144 -10.70 -6.01 -27.33
CA THR A 144 -9.72 -5.00 -27.73
C THR A 144 -8.29 -5.57 -27.85
N MET A 145 -8.07 -6.84 -27.47
CA MET A 145 -6.96 -7.68 -27.94
C MET A 145 -7.38 -8.45 -29.19
#